data_AF-A0A150SAH8-F1
#
_entry.id   AF-A0A150SAH8-F1
#
_cell.length_a   1.000
_cell.length_b   1.000
_cell.length_c   1.000
_cell.angle_alpha   90.00
_cell.angle_beta   90.00
_cell.angle_gamma   90.00
#
_symmetry.space_group_name_H-M   'P 1'
#
loop_
_entity.id
_entity.type
_entity.pdbx_description
1 polymer ?
#
loop_
_entity_poly.entity_id
_entity_poly.type
_entity_poly.pdbx_seq_one_letter_code
_entity_poly.pdbx_strand_id
1 'polypeptide(L)'
;MALGNGEAGARVGVRKAYKMFVGGAFVRSESGRYTQVRDHGGAGAVENIPRASRKDGRDAVVAAAGALGGWSSRSAYNRGQILYRLAEMLEARRAELAASLERGGQGAGDAEREVLASIDRAVAYAGWADKYQSLFASLNPVSGPHFTFTVPEPMGVVVIAAPPRPALLGLAGALLPVITAGNTCVVLASEADPRTALVFAEALATSDLPGGVVNLLTGQLAEVLPHLAAHMEVAALDLHGVDAALAKRLEEAAAASVKRVRSRALGEAEWFDDRAATSPRWIERFVELKTIWHPAGP
;
A
#
# COMPACT_ATOMS: atom_id res chain seq x y z
N MET A 1 -10.38 -45.17 -42.41
CA MET A 1 -10.29 -43.79 -42.95
C MET A 1 -10.03 -42.88 -41.77
N ALA A 2 -8.77 -42.51 -41.55
CA ALA A 2 -8.34 -41.72 -40.39
C ALA A 2 -8.69 -40.25 -40.61
N LEU A 3 -9.47 -39.67 -39.72
CA LEU A 3 -9.70 -38.23 -39.66
C LEU A 3 -8.46 -37.61 -39.01
N GLY A 4 -7.72 -36.82 -39.79
CA GLY A 4 -6.49 -36.19 -39.35
C GLY A 4 -6.71 -35.24 -38.18
N ASN A 5 -5.83 -35.36 -37.19
CA ASN A 5 -5.65 -34.37 -36.13
C ASN A 5 -5.30 -33.02 -36.77
N GLY A 6 -6.25 -32.09 -36.75
CA GLY A 6 -5.98 -30.70 -37.06
C GLY A 6 -5.02 -30.14 -36.01
N GLU A 7 -3.85 -29.67 -36.47
CA GLU A 7 -2.89 -28.95 -35.64
C GLU A 7 -3.61 -27.76 -34.98
N ALA A 8 -3.75 -27.81 -33.66
CA ALA A 8 -4.19 -26.66 -32.88
C ALA A 8 -3.16 -25.54 -33.07
N GLY A 9 -3.49 -24.54 -33.89
CA GLY A 9 -2.58 -23.44 -34.23
C GLY A 9 -2.03 -22.77 -32.97
N ALA A 10 -0.72 -22.52 -32.94
CA ALA A 10 -0.03 -21.94 -31.80
C ALA A 10 -0.68 -20.60 -31.41
N ARG A 11 -1.15 -20.51 -30.16
CA ARG A 11 -1.81 -19.30 -29.62
C ARG A 11 -0.84 -18.11 -29.67
N VAL A 12 -1.30 -16.97 -30.19
CA VAL A 12 -0.55 -15.71 -30.15
C VAL A 12 -0.37 -15.29 -28.68
N GLY A 13 0.87 -15.10 -28.26
CA GLY A 13 1.19 -14.63 -26.91
C GLY A 13 0.77 -13.17 -26.72
N VAL A 14 -0.12 -12.92 -25.75
CA VAL A 14 -0.49 -11.56 -25.34
C VAL A 14 0.40 -11.14 -24.19
N ARG A 15 1.20 -10.09 -24.39
CA ARG A 15 2.11 -9.58 -23.35
C ARG A 15 1.41 -8.52 -22.50
N LYS A 16 1.59 -8.60 -21.19
CA LYS A 16 1.08 -7.60 -20.24
C LYS A 16 1.94 -6.35 -20.30
N ALA A 17 1.30 -5.19 -20.50
CA ALA A 17 1.95 -3.89 -20.46
C ALA A 17 1.70 -3.26 -19.08
N TYR A 18 2.67 -3.43 -18.19
CA TYR A 18 2.62 -2.91 -16.83
C TYR A 18 2.60 -1.37 -16.78
N LYS A 19 1.82 -0.84 -15.84
CA LYS A 19 1.60 0.59 -15.61
C LYS A 19 1.56 0.87 -14.12
N MET A 20 1.95 2.07 -13.71
CA MET A 20 1.76 2.55 -12.34
C MET A 20 0.27 2.87 -12.12
N PHE A 21 -0.16 2.92 -10.86
CA PHE A 21 -1.55 3.23 -10.51
C PHE A 21 -1.60 4.54 -9.75
N VAL A 22 -2.13 5.61 -10.35
CA VAL A 22 -2.15 6.95 -9.76
C VAL A 22 -3.52 7.58 -9.99
N GLY A 23 -4.13 8.12 -8.95
CA GLY A 23 -5.42 8.80 -9.06
C GLY A 23 -6.56 7.90 -9.54
N GLY A 24 -6.47 6.58 -9.33
CA GLY A 24 -7.47 5.62 -9.83
C GLY A 24 -7.25 5.19 -11.29
N ALA A 25 -6.16 5.60 -11.94
CA ALA A 25 -5.87 5.27 -13.34
C ALA A 25 -4.51 4.57 -13.50
N PHE A 26 -4.41 3.74 -14.53
CA PHE A 26 -3.15 3.10 -14.92
C PHE A 26 -2.35 4.00 -15.86
N VAL A 27 -1.25 4.55 -15.37
CA VAL A 27 -0.41 5.55 -16.03
C VAL A 27 0.99 5.03 -16.37
N ARG A 28 1.59 5.59 -17.42
CA ARG A 28 3.02 5.43 -17.71
C ARG A 28 3.81 6.45 -16.91
N SER A 29 5.12 6.24 -16.74
CA SER A 29 5.98 7.30 -16.23
C SER A 29 6.01 8.45 -17.22
N GLU A 30 5.91 9.67 -16.72
CA GLU A 30 6.07 10.89 -17.51
C GLU A 30 7.41 10.93 -18.24
N SER A 31 8.47 10.39 -17.65
CA SER A 31 9.80 10.32 -18.26
C SER A 31 9.90 9.29 -19.40
N GLY A 32 8.90 8.43 -19.58
CA GLY A 32 8.93 7.30 -20.52
C GLY A 32 9.94 6.19 -20.15
N ARG A 33 10.71 6.36 -19.08
CA ARG A 33 11.73 5.38 -18.64
C ARG A 33 11.07 4.12 -18.10
N TYR A 34 11.78 3.01 -18.28
CA TYR A 34 11.40 1.70 -17.79
C TYR A 34 12.61 0.93 -17.26
N THR A 35 12.35 -0.02 -16.37
CA THR A 35 13.28 -1.05 -15.92
C THR A 35 12.86 -2.37 -16.54
N GLN A 36 13.83 -3.15 -17.02
CA GLN A 36 13.58 -4.49 -17.54
C GLN A 36 13.61 -5.50 -16.40
N VAL A 37 12.51 -6.24 -16.24
CA VAL A 37 12.39 -7.34 -15.27
C VAL A 37 12.30 -8.65 -16.03
N ARG A 38 12.92 -9.69 -15.48
CA ARG A 38 12.94 -11.05 -16.01
C ARG A 38 12.42 -12.01 -14.96
N ASP A 39 11.89 -13.13 -15.43
CA ASP A 39 11.53 -14.24 -14.54
C ASP A 39 12.79 -14.76 -13.83
N HIS A 40 12.59 -15.24 -12.59
CA HIS A 40 13.65 -15.84 -11.81
C HIS A 40 14.28 -17.02 -12.57
N GLY A 41 15.60 -17.14 -12.51
CA GLY A 41 16.36 -18.10 -13.33
C GLY A 41 16.57 -17.65 -14.79
N GLY A 42 16.04 -16.50 -15.21
CA GLY A 42 16.32 -15.86 -16.51
C GLY A 42 15.60 -16.48 -17.70
N ALA A 43 14.90 -17.59 -17.51
CA ALA A 43 14.06 -18.23 -18.52
C ALA A 43 12.69 -17.54 -18.56
N GLY A 44 12.50 -16.57 -19.46
CA GLY A 44 11.24 -15.85 -19.56
C GLY A 44 11.28 -14.65 -20.49
N ALA A 45 10.11 -14.08 -20.76
CA ALA A 45 10.01 -12.83 -21.51
C ALA A 45 10.51 -11.66 -20.66
N VAL A 46 11.20 -10.71 -21.31
CA VAL A 46 11.57 -9.44 -20.68
C VAL A 46 10.33 -8.55 -20.64
N GLU A 47 9.99 -8.08 -19.45
CA GLU A 47 8.89 -7.14 -19.23
C GLU A 47 9.45 -5.76 -18.92
N ASN A 48 8.82 -4.72 -19.48
CA ASN A 48 9.18 -3.34 -19.22
C ASN A 48 8.26 -2.80 -18.13
N ILE A 49 8.84 -2.46 -16.99
CA ILE A 49 8.13 -1.84 -15.86
C ILE A 49 8.43 -0.33 -15.87
N PRO A 50 7.43 0.57 -15.78
CA PRO A 50 7.69 1.99 -15.72
C PRO A 50 8.63 2.36 -14.57
N ARG A 51 9.52 3.33 -14.77
CA ARG A 51 10.39 3.87 -13.73
C ARG A 51 9.97 5.30 -13.42
N ALA A 52 9.31 5.47 -12.27
CA ALA A 52 8.86 6.74 -11.75
C ALA A 52 10.02 7.76 -11.71
N SER A 53 9.70 8.97 -12.16
CA SER A 53 10.50 10.17 -12.01
C SER A 53 10.09 10.92 -10.75
N ARG A 54 10.84 11.97 -10.42
CA ARG A 54 10.43 12.97 -9.43
C ARG A 54 9.03 13.52 -9.70
N LYS A 55 8.69 13.78 -10.98
CA LYS A 55 7.39 14.35 -11.35
C LYS A 55 6.26 13.36 -11.10
N ASP A 56 6.46 12.08 -11.43
CA ASP A 56 5.48 11.02 -11.14
C ASP A 56 5.21 10.93 -9.63
N GLY A 57 6.25 11.03 -8.80
CA GLY A 57 6.13 11.09 -7.34
C GLY A 57 5.28 12.29 -6.86
N ARG A 58 5.56 13.49 -7.38
CA ARG A 58 4.77 14.68 -7.06
C ARG A 58 3.31 14.55 -7.49
N ASP A 59 3.07 14.09 -8.72
CA ASP A 59 1.72 13.94 -9.26
C ASP A 59 0.91 12.90 -8.45
N ALA A 60 1.57 11.85 -7.92
CA ALA A 60 0.96 10.91 -6.99
C ALA A 60 0.61 11.53 -5.62
N VAL A 61 1.45 12.44 -5.09
CA VAL A 61 1.13 13.18 -3.86
C VAL A 61 -0.07 14.10 -4.07
N VAL A 62 -0.14 14.80 -5.19
CA VAL A 62 -1.30 15.64 -5.53
C VAL A 62 -2.57 14.81 -5.60
N ALA A 63 -2.52 13.63 -6.22
CA ALA A 63 -3.65 12.70 -6.25
C ALA A 63 -4.05 12.21 -4.85
N ALA A 64 -3.08 11.88 -3.99
CA ALA A 64 -3.32 11.48 -2.61
C ALA A 64 -3.97 12.60 -1.79
N ALA A 65 -3.40 13.80 -1.83
CA ALA A 65 -3.93 14.98 -1.14
C ALA A 65 -5.35 15.32 -1.60
N GLY A 66 -5.62 15.26 -2.91
CA GLY A 66 -6.96 15.48 -3.47
C GLY A 66 -8.00 14.46 -3.02
N ALA A 67 -7.60 13.21 -2.76
CA ALA A 67 -8.50 12.16 -2.28
C ALA A 67 -8.73 12.18 -0.75
N LEU A 68 -7.82 12.81 0.01
CA LEU A 68 -7.80 12.72 1.47
C LEU A 68 -9.11 13.19 2.12
N GLY A 69 -9.64 14.35 1.74
CA GLY A 69 -10.87 14.88 2.34
C GLY A 69 -12.09 13.99 2.13
N GLY A 70 -12.20 13.38 0.94
CA GLY A 70 -13.29 12.44 0.63
C GLY A 70 -13.12 11.07 1.29
N TRP A 71 -11.88 10.63 1.52
CA TRP A 71 -11.62 9.34 2.16
C TRP A 71 -11.71 9.39 3.69
N SER A 72 -11.13 10.42 4.31
CA SER A 72 -11.13 10.58 5.77
C SER A 72 -12.53 10.85 6.34
N SER A 73 -13.40 11.51 5.56
CA SER A 73 -14.79 11.81 5.94
C SER A 73 -15.77 10.65 5.76
N ARG A 74 -15.38 9.56 5.07
CA ARG A 74 -16.22 8.36 4.99
C ARG A 74 -16.39 7.75 6.38
N SER A 75 -17.55 7.16 6.63
CA SER A 75 -17.78 6.42 7.86
C SER A 75 -16.79 5.24 7.95
N ALA A 76 -16.42 4.89 9.17
CA ALA A 76 -15.57 3.73 9.45
C ALA A 76 -16.13 2.44 8.82
N TYR A 77 -17.44 2.24 8.92
CA TYR A 77 -18.16 1.14 8.27
C TYR A 77 -17.97 1.13 6.75
N ASN A 78 -18.12 2.29 6.10
CA ASN A 78 -17.96 2.38 4.65
C ASN A 78 -16.52 2.08 4.21
N ARG A 79 -15.50 2.54 4.96
CA ARG A 79 -14.11 2.12 4.70
C ARG A 79 -13.95 0.61 4.83
N GLY A 80 -14.53 0.01 5.88
CA GLY A 80 -14.53 -1.44 6.08
C GLY A 80 -15.13 -2.22 4.89
N GLN A 81 -16.27 -1.76 4.35
CA GLN A 81 -16.89 -2.39 3.17
C GLN A 81 -15.98 -2.35 1.94
N ILE A 82 -15.31 -1.22 1.69
CA ILE A 82 -14.38 -1.07 0.55
C ILE A 82 -13.14 -1.97 0.73
N LEU A 83 -12.62 -2.10 1.96
CA LEU A 83 -11.50 -3.00 2.24
C LEU A 83 -11.90 -4.48 2.12
N TYR A 84 -13.12 -4.83 2.50
CA TYR A 84 -13.65 -6.18 2.28
C TYR A 84 -13.82 -6.45 0.78
N ARG A 85 -14.32 -5.47 0.02
CA ARG A 85 -14.40 -5.55 -1.44
C ARG A 85 -13.03 -5.74 -2.09
N LEU A 86 -11.98 -5.14 -1.54
CA LEU A 86 -10.61 -5.41 -1.97
C LEU A 86 -10.22 -6.87 -1.75
N ALA A 87 -10.56 -7.46 -0.60
CA ALA A 87 -10.31 -8.89 -0.35
C ALA A 87 -11.01 -9.78 -1.40
N GLU A 88 -12.27 -9.47 -1.76
CA GLU A 88 -12.98 -10.19 -2.83
C GLU A 88 -12.26 -10.09 -4.19
N MET A 89 -11.72 -8.91 -4.53
CA MET A 89 -10.99 -8.71 -5.79
C MET A 89 -9.62 -9.39 -5.79
N LEU A 90 -8.98 -9.52 -4.62
CA LEU A 90 -7.75 -10.30 -4.47
C LEU A 90 -8.03 -11.81 -4.60
N GLU A 91 -9.10 -12.31 -3.97
CA GLU A 91 -9.56 -13.70 -4.09
C GLU A 91 -9.83 -14.06 -5.55
N ALA A 92 -10.55 -13.21 -6.29
CA ALA A 92 -10.83 -13.41 -7.71
C ALA A 92 -9.56 -13.44 -8.59
N ARG A 93 -8.44 -12.84 -8.12
CA ARG A 93 -7.15 -12.78 -8.82
C ARG A 93 -6.08 -13.68 -8.23
N ARG A 94 -6.45 -14.57 -7.30
CA ARG A 94 -5.52 -15.41 -6.53
C ARG A 94 -4.48 -16.11 -7.41
N ALA A 95 -4.94 -16.77 -8.48
CA ALA A 95 -4.08 -17.47 -9.41
C ALA A 95 -3.10 -16.56 -10.18
N GLU A 96 -3.53 -15.34 -10.54
CA GLU A 96 -2.66 -14.36 -11.22
C GLU A 96 -1.58 -13.84 -10.27
N LEU A 97 -1.95 -13.56 -9.02
CA LEU A 97 -1.03 -13.12 -7.98
C LEU A 97 0.00 -14.20 -7.62
N ALA A 98 -0.45 -15.44 -7.44
CA ALA A 98 0.43 -16.58 -7.16
C ALA A 98 1.43 -16.79 -8.30
N ALA A 99 0.95 -16.80 -9.56
CA ALA A 99 1.82 -16.89 -10.72
C ALA A 99 2.83 -15.73 -10.80
N SER A 100 2.43 -14.51 -10.43
CA SER A 100 3.36 -13.36 -10.38
C SER A 100 4.46 -13.56 -9.33
N LEU A 101 4.14 -14.10 -8.15
CA LEU A 101 5.13 -14.42 -7.11
C LEU A 101 6.07 -15.56 -7.53
N GLU A 102 5.54 -16.60 -8.18
CA GLU A 102 6.34 -17.70 -8.71
C GLU A 102 7.37 -17.22 -9.74
N ARG A 103 6.95 -16.30 -10.63
CA ARG A 103 7.84 -15.65 -11.59
C ARG A 103 8.94 -14.80 -10.93
N GLY A 104 8.71 -14.33 -9.70
CA GLY A 104 9.70 -13.68 -8.84
C GLY A 104 10.67 -14.65 -8.15
N GLY A 105 10.45 -15.97 -8.27
CA GLY A 105 11.31 -17.03 -7.72
C GLY A 105 10.76 -17.71 -6.48
N GLN A 106 9.53 -17.42 -6.07
CA GLN A 106 8.89 -18.09 -4.94
C GLN A 106 8.39 -19.48 -5.35
N GLY A 107 8.48 -20.47 -4.46
CA GLY A 107 7.89 -21.79 -4.72
C GLY A 107 6.36 -21.71 -4.76
N ALA A 108 5.70 -22.50 -5.63
CA ALA A 108 4.25 -22.43 -5.83
C ALA A 108 3.43 -22.53 -4.52
N GLY A 109 3.81 -23.43 -3.61
CA GLY A 109 3.13 -23.55 -2.30
C GLY A 109 3.34 -22.33 -1.39
N ASP A 110 4.52 -21.71 -1.44
CA ASP A 110 4.80 -20.48 -0.69
C ASP A 110 4.10 -19.27 -1.29
N ALA A 111 4.03 -19.20 -2.63
CA ALA A 111 3.32 -18.16 -3.36
C ALA A 111 1.83 -18.19 -3.03
N GLU A 112 1.22 -19.38 -3.09
CA GLU A 112 -0.18 -19.58 -2.73
C GLU A 112 -0.45 -19.19 -1.27
N ARG A 113 0.40 -19.63 -0.33
CA ARG A 113 0.29 -19.25 1.09
C ARG A 113 0.36 -17.73 1.27
N GLU A 114 1.27 -17.05 0.59
CA GLU A 114 1.41 -15.60 0.69
C GLU A 114 0.18 -14.86 0.17
N VAL A 115 -0.41 -15.31 -0.94
CA VAL A 115 -1.63 -14.71 -1.49
C VAL A 115 -2.79 -14.87 -0.52
N LEU A 116 -3.02 -16.08 0.00
CA LEU A 116 -4.08 -16.33 0.98
C LEU A 116 -3.91 -15.48 2.24
N ALA A 117 -2.69 -15.42 2.79
CA ALA A 117 -2.39 -14.56 3.94
C ALA A 117 -2.65 -13.06 3.64
N SER A 118 -2.44 -12.62 2.40
CA SER A 118 -2.69 -11.23 1.98
C SER A 118 -4.18 -10.92 1.87
N ILE A 119 -4.98 -11.90 1.45
CA ILE A 119 -6.45 -11.80 1.40
C ILE A 119 -7.00 -11.73 2.82
N ASP A 120 -6.56 -12.64 3.69
CA ASP A 120 -6.92 -12.63 5.11
C ASP A 120 -6.51 -11.32 5.80
N ARG A 121 -5.35 -10.76 5.43
CA ARG A 121 -4.89 -9.44 5.90
C ARG A 121 -5.87 -8.33 5.52
N ALA A 122 -6.38 -8.33 4.29
CA ALA A 122 -7.38 -7.36 3.84
C ALA A 122 -8.69 -7.51 4.62
N VAL A 123 -9.16 -8.74 4.85
CA VAL A 123 -10.35 -9.02 5.68
C VAL A 123 -10.15 -8.54 7.12
N ALA A 124 -8.99 -8.80 7.72
CA ALA A 124 -8.69 -8.37 9.09
C ALA A 124 -8.73 -6.84 9.22
N TYR A 125 -8.12 -6.10 8.29
CA TYR A 125 -8.14 -4.64 8.31
C TYR A 125 -9.50 -4.04 7.96
N ALA A 126 -10.29 -4.70 7.10
CA ALA A 126 -11.70 -4.37 6.91
C ALA A 126 -12.48 -4.48 8.22
N GLY A 127 -12.23 -5.54 8.99
CA GLY A 127 -12.81 -5.74 10.32
C GLY A 127 -12.34 -4.72 11.36
N TRP A 128 -11.12 -4.19 11.24
CA TRP A 128 -10.62 -3.16 12.16
C TRP A 128 -11.17 -1.76 11.93
N ALA A 129 -11.67 -1.46 10.73
CA ALA A 129 -11.99 -0.11 10.29
C ALA A 129 -12.91 0.67 11.25
N ASP A 130 -13.83 -0.02 11.93
CA ASP A 130 -14.81 0.51 12.88
C ASP A 130 -14.56 0.12 14.35
N LYS A 131 -13.40 -0.49 14.65
CA LYS A 131 -13.07 -0.99 15.99
C LYS A 131 -11.84 -0.33 16.60
N TYR A 132 -10.88 0.15 15.81
CA TYR A 132 -9.65 0.69 16.38
C TYR A 132 -9.89 1.97 17.20
N GLN A 133 -10.93 2.75 16.86
CA GLN A 133 -11.25 3.99 17.56
C GLN A 133 -11.64 3.73 19.01
N SER A 134 -12.34 2.63 19.31
CA SER A 134 -12.73 2.30 20.70
C SER A 134 -11.54 1.87 21.56
N LEU A 135 -10.43 1.45 20.94
CA LEU A 135 -9.20 1.08 21.63
C LEU A 135 -8.28 2.29 21.92
N PHE A 136 -8.33 3.31 21.06
CA PHE A 136 -7.39 4.45 21.13
C PHE A 136 -8.06 5.77 21.51
N ALA A 137 -9.39 5.83 21.55
CA ALA A 137 -10.12 6.95 22.12
C ALA A 137 -10.20 6.83 23.65
N SER A 138 -10.28 7.96 24.34
CA SER A 138 -10.43 8.01 25.79
C SER A 138 -11.35 9.13 26.23
N LEU A 139 -12.07 8.91 27.32
CA LEU A 139 -12.66 10.00 28.12
C LEU A 139 -11.58 10.50 29.09
N ASN A 140 -11.41 11.80 29.18
CA ASN A 140 -10.36 12.42 30.00
C ASN A 140 -11.01 13.35 31.04
N PRO A 141 -11.46 12.85 32.20
CA PRO A 141 -12.07 13.68 33.23
C PRO A 141 -11.14 14.83 33.64
N VAL A 142 -11.70 16.04 33.79
CA VAL A 142 -10.98 17.24 34.21
C VAL A 142 -11.73 17.94 35.34
N SER A 143 -11.03 18.71 36.17
CA SER A 143 -11.59 19.40 37.34
C SER A 143 -12.48 20.62 37.00
N GLY A 144 -13.00 20.72 35.78
CA GLY A 144 -13.85 21.83 35.33
C GLY A 144 -15.07 21.35 34.55
N PRO A 145 -15.99 22.26 34.19
CA PRO A 145 -17.27 21.92 33.53
C PRO A 145 -17.04 21.62 32.05
N HIS A 146 -16.34 20.53 31.75
CA HIS A 146 -16.05 20.08 30.38
C HIS A 146 -16.23 18.58 30.23
N PHE A 147 -16.83 18.17 29.13
CA PHE A 147 -16.67 16.83 28.59
C PHE A 147 -15.43 16.81 27.70
N THR A 148 -14.36 16.22 28.22
CA THR A 148 -13.09 16.12 27.51
C THR A 148 -12.88 14.69 27.04
N PHE A 149 -12.57 14.54 25.75
CA PHE A 149 -12.31 13.23 25.14
C PHE A 149 -11.22 13.34 24.09
N THR A 150 -10.46 12.26 23.93
CA THR A 150 -9.44 12.12 22.90
C THR A 150 -9.94 11.17 21.83
N VAL A 151 -9.78 11.54 20.56
CA VAL A 151 -10.11 10.70 19.41
C VAL A 151 -8.91 10.58 18.46
N PRO A 152 -8.71 9.40 17.84
CA PRO A 152 -7.73 9.25 16.77
C PRO A 152 -8.24 9.84 15.45
N GLU A 153 -7.46 10.72 14.83
CA GLU A 153 -7.70 11.29 13.50
C GLU A 153 -6.57 10.87 12.53
N PRO A 154 -6.87 10.66 11.24
CA PRO A 154 -5.83 10.31 10.25
C PRO A 154 -4.77 11.42 10.15
N MET A 155 -3.51 11.02 9.95
CA MET A 155 -2.37 11.92 9.77
C MET A 155 -2.37 12.70 8.43
N GLY A 156 -2.90 12.11 7.35
CA GLY A 156 -2.93 12.72 6.02
C GLY A 156 -2.34 11.83 4.93
N VAL A 157 -1.39 12.36 4.14
CA VAL A 157 -0.71 11.60 3.08
C VAL A 157 0.50 10.86 3.65
N VAL A 158 0.54 9.54 3.50
CA VAL A 158 1.65 8.69 3.96
C VAL A 158 2.42 8.13 2.76
N VAL A 159 3.73 8.26 2.79
CA VAL A 159 4.61 7.63 1.79
C VAL A 159 5.11 6.31 2.32
N ILE A 160 5.00 5.25 1.51
CA ILE A 160 5.40 3.90 1.88
C ILE A 160 6.50 3.43 0.92
N ALA A 161 7.62 2.97 1.47
CA ALA A 161 8.53 2.11 0.72
C ALA A 161 8.18 0.67 1.06
N ALA A 162 7.67 -0.10 0.09
CA ALA A 162 7.14 -1.43 0.32
C ALA A 162 8.27 -2.43 0.67
N PRO A 163 8.03 -3.42 1.54
CA PRO A 163 9.00 -4.46 1.85
C PRO A 163 9.43 -5.21 0.59
N PRO A 164 10.71 -5.62 0.48
CA PRO A 164 11.17 -6.39 -0.66
C PRO A 164 10.61 -7.81 -0.69
N ARG A 165 10.48 -8.45 0.49
CA ARG A 165 9.77 -9.73 0.72
C ARG A 165 9.10 -9.72 2.11
N PRO A 166 7.97 -10.41 2.29
CA PRO A 166 7.11 -11.01 1.27
C PRO A 166 6.49 -9.91 0.38
N ALA A 167 6.46 -10.12 -0.94
CA ALA A 167 6.24 -9.05 -1.92
C ALA A 167 4.79 -8.55 -1.95
N LEU A 168 3.81 -9.45 -1.79
CA LEU A 168 2.39 -9.13 -1.70
C LEU A 168 1.96 -8.92 -0.24
N LEU A 169 2.31 -9.84 0.66
CA LEU A 169 1.86 -9.76 2.06
C LEU A 169 2.48 -8.57 2.80
N GLY A 170 3.74 -8.26 2.52
CA GLY A 170 4.42 -7.09 3.06
C GLY A 170 3.83 -5.79 2.52
N LEU A 171 3.55 -5.74 1.21
CA LEU A 171 2.84 -4.62 0.59
C LEU A 171 1.47 -4.40 1.22
N ALA A 172 0.65 -5.46 1.29
CA ALA A 172 -0.68 -5.47 1.92
C ALA A 172 -0.61 -5.01 3.39
N GLY A 173 0.31 -5.61 4.16
CA GLY A 173 0.50 -5.30 5.58
C GLY A 173 0.98 -3.87 5.84
N ALA A 174 1.73 -3.26 4.92
CA ALA A 174 2.16 -1.87 5.05
C ALA A 174 1.05 -0.88 4.65
N LEU A 175 0.33 -1.11 3.55
CA LEU A 175 -0.67 -0.13 3.07
C LEU A 175 -2.01 -0.20 3.81
N LEU A 176 -2.49 -1.39 4.17
CA LEU A 176 -3.83 -1.55 4.75
C LEU A 176 -4.04 -0.77 6.06
N PRO A 177 -3.12 -0.78 7.05
CA PRO A 177 -3.32 0.02 8.27
C PRO A 177 -3.42 1.52 7.98
N VAL A 178 -2.70 2.01 6.97
CA VAL A 178 -2.71 3.43 6.56
C VAL A 178 -4.10 3.83 6.08
N ILE A 179 -4.65 3.10 5.11
CA ILE A 179 -5.97 3.45 4.53
C ILE A 179 -7.14 3.11 5.47
N THR A 180 -6.99 2.11 6.34
CA THR A 180 -7.97 1.79 7.40
C THR A 180 -8.16 2.97 8.35
N ALA A 181 -7.07 3.62 8.72
CA ALA A 181 -7.06 4.81 9.57
C ALA A 181 -7.72 6.05 8.94
N GLY A 182 -7.99 6.02 7.62
CA GLY A 182 -8.53 7.16 6.86
C GLY A 182 -7.47 8.03 6.18
N ASN A 183 -6.21 7.58 6.14
CA ASN A 183 -5.15 8.23 5.37
C ASN A 183 -5.21 7.84 3.90
N THR A 184 -4.51 8.61 3.07
CA THR A 184 -4.18 8.25 1.69
C THR A 184 -2.69 7.96 1.58
N CYS A 185 -2.25 7.17 0.59
CA CYS A 185 -0.84 6.85 0.46
C CYS A 185 -0.26 6.91 -0.95
N VAL A 186 1.04 7.16 -0.99
CA VAL A 186 1.90 6.96 -2.15
C VAL A 186 2.86 5.83 -1.82
N VAL A 187 2.75 4.72 -2.53
CA VAL A 187 3.52 3.51 -2.30
C VAL A 187 4.55 3.35 -3.41
N LEU A 188 5.82 3.24 -3.07
CA LEU A 188 6.84 2.76 -3.98
C LEU A 188 6.98 1.26 -3.77
N ALA A 189 6.65 0.49 -4.80
CA ALA A 189 6.82 -0.96 -4.80
C ALA A 189 8.31 -1.35 -4.69
N SER A 190 8.54 -2.61 -4.29
CA SER A 190 9.89 -3.19 -4.24
C SER A 190 10.63 -3.05 -5.57
N GLU A 191 11.89 -2.62 -5.52
CA GLU A 191 12.78 -2.56 -6.70
C GLU A 191 13.14 -3.95 -7.23
N ALA A 192 13.09 -4.98 -6.37
CA ALA A 192 13.51 -6.33 -6.72
C ALA A 192 12.56 -6.97 -7.74
N ASP A 193 11.25 -6.93 -7.45
CA ASP A 193 10.22 -7.32 -8.39
C ASP A 193 8.89 -6.59 -8.08
N PRO A 194 8.54 -5.55 -8.85
CA PRO A 194 7.32 -4.78 -8.64
C PRO A 194 6.08 -5.41 -9.30
N ARG A 195 6.20 -6.50 -10.05
CA ARG A 195 5.09 -7.02 -10.89
C ARG A 195 3.86 -7.41 -10.08
N THR A 196 4.07 -8.06 -8.94
CA THR A 196 2.99 -8.46 -8.03
C THR A 196 2.28 -7.23 -7.44
N ALA A 197 3.00 -6.16 -7.15
CA ALA A 197 2.42 -4.91 -6.68
C ALA A 197 1.54 -4.24 -7.75
N LEU A 198 1.92 -4.35 -9.03
CA LEU A 198 1.13 -3.83 -10.14
C LEU A 198 -0.12 -4.66 -10.41
N VAL A 199 -0.06 -6.00 -10.22
CA VAL A 199 -1.26 -6.85 -10.26
C VAL A 199 -2.19 -6.55 -9.09
N PHE A 200 -1.64 -6.33 -7.89
CA PHE A 200 -2.40 -5.88 -6.71
C PHE A 200 -3.14 -4.55 -6.99
N ALA A 201 -2.54 -3.63 -7.75
CA ALA A 201 -3.20 -2.40 -8.14
C ALA A 201 -4.45 -2.59 -9.01
N GLU A 202 -4.54 -3.69 -9.77
CA GLU A 202 -5.76 -4.02 -10.51
C GLU A 202 -6.90 -4.50 -9.60
N ALA A 203 -6.58 -5.10 -8.46
CA ALA A 203 -7.56 -5.36 -7.41
C ALA A 203 -8.04 -4.04 -6.78
N LEU A 204 -7.12 -3.11 -6.45
CA LEU A 204 -7.49 -1.78 -5.94
C LEU A 204 -8.42 -1.01 -6.90
N ALA A 205 -8.13 -1.07 -8.20
CA ALA A 205 -8.91 -0.37 -9.23
C ALA A 205 -10.34 -0.92 -9.38
N THR A 206 -10.58 -2.15 -8.95
CA THR A 206 -11.88 -2.85 -9.06
C THR A 206 -12.57 -3.02 -7.72
N SER A 207 -12.04 -2.43 -6.64
CA SER A 207 -12.55 -2.60 -5.28
C SER A 207 -13.39 -1.43 -4.76
N ASP A 208 -13.91 -0.57 -5.64
CA ASP A 208 -14.62 0.68 -5.29
C ASP A 208 -13.79 1.66 -4.44
N LEU A 209 -12.47 1.47 -4.40
CA LEU A 209 -11.56 2.37 -3.72
C LEU A 209 -11.51 3.71 -4.49
N PRO A 210 -11.77 4.86 -3.85
CA PRO A 210 -11.71 6.14 -4.54
C PRO A 210 -10.33 6.40 -5.13
N GLY A 211 -10.31 6.94 -6.35
CA GLY A 211 -9.08 7.31 -7.04
C GLY A 211 -8.23 8.24 -6.18
N GLY A 212 -6.94 7.91 -6.02
CA GLY A 212 -5.99 8.69 -5.22
C GLY A 212 -5.83 8.20 -3.77
N VAL A 213 -6.71 7.34 -3.24
CA VAL A 213 -6.52 6.81 -1.88
C VAL A 213 -5.24 5.98 -1.77
N VAL A 214 -4.97 5.16 -2.78
CA VAL A 214 -3.70 4.45 -2.95
C VAL A 214 -3.12 4.83 -4.30
N ASN A 215 -1.86 5.26 -4.31
CA ASN A 215 -1.10 5.55 -5.52
C ASN A 215 0.16 4.69 -5.52
N LEU A 216 0.27 3.76 -6.46
CA LEU A 216 1.34 2.78 -6.52
C LEU A 216 2.31 3.11 -7.67
N LEU A 217 3.54 3.42 -7.29
CA LEU A 217 4.65 3.75 -8.15
C LEU A 217 5.68 2.62 -8.18
N THR A 218 6.43 2.56 -9.26
CA THR A 218 7.55 1.64 -9.47
C THR A 218 8.78 2.45 -9.88
N GLY A 219 9.98 2.09 -9.44
CA GLY A 219 11.19 2.83 -9.80
C GLY A 219 12.22 2.82 -8.67
N GLN A 220 13.24 3.68 -8.79
CA GLN A 220 14.32 3.68 -7.82
C GLN A 220 13.96 4.46 -6.55
N LEU A 221 14.03 3.81 -5.38
CA LEU A 221 13.75 4.40 -4.08
C LEU A 221 14.65 5.62 -3.83
N ALA A 222 15.95 5.48 -4.12
CA ALA A 222 16.94 6.54 -3.93
C ALA A 222 16.72 7.75 -4.86
N GLU A 223 15.97 7.59 -5.95
CA GLU A 223 15.61 8.67 -6.88
C GLU A 223 14.35 9.41 -6.43
N VAL A 224 13.32 8.68 -6.00
CA VAL A 224 11.99 9.25 -5.77
C VAL A 224 11.77 9.64 -4.30
N LEU A 225 12.17 8.80 -3.34
CA LEU A 225 11.87 9.01 -1.92
C LEU A 225 12.39 10.33 -1.34
N PRO A 226 13.59 10.85 -1.67
CA PRO A 226 14.06 12.13 -1.10
C PRO A 226 13.15 13.30 -1.45
N HIS A 227 12.58 13.29 -2.65
CA HIS A 227 11.64 14.32 -3.08
C HIS A 227 10.30 14.20 -2.34
N LEU A 228 9.85 12.98 -2.09
CA LEU A 228 8.63 12.74 -1.29
C LEU A 228 8.85 13.07 0.19
N ALA A 229 10.03 12.73 0.73
CA ALA A 229 10.43 13.05 2.09
C ALA A 229 10.53 14.56 2.34
N ALA A 230 10.88 15.37 1.33
CA ALA A 230 10.90 16.82 1.43
C ALA A 230 9.53 17.48 1.12
N HIS A 231 8.55 16.73 0.62
CA HIS A 231 7.27 17.29 0.18
C HIS A 231 6.41 17.76 1.37
N MET A 232 5.80 18.95 1.27
CA MET A 232 5.07 19.56 2.38
C MET A 232 3.70 18.92 2.66
N GLU A 233 3.06 18.36 1.64
CA GLU A 233 1.78 17.65 1.82
C GLU A 233 1.93 16.22 2.37
N VAL A 234 3.16 15.71 2.49
CA VAL A 234 3.41 14.38 3.07
C VAL A 234 3.51 14.49 4.58
N ALA A 235 2.63 13.78 5.29
CA ALA A 235 2.55 13.78 6.75
C ALA A 235 3.47 12.75 7.41
N ALA A 236 3.74 11.63 6.73
CA ALA A 236 4.59 10.57 7.27
C ALA A 236 5.28 9.73 6.20
N LEU A 237 6.37 9.07 6.60
CA LEU A 237 7.08 8.05 5.83
C LEU A 237 7.13 6.74 6.61
N ASP A 238 6.70 5.65 5.98
CA ASP A 238 6.82 4.28 6.47
C ASP A 238 7.74 3.49 5.54
N LEU A 239 8.97 3.28 5.98
CA LEU A 239 10.07 2.80 5.16
C LEU A 239 10.39 1.35 5.53
N HIS A 240 10.13 0.41 4.62
CA HIS A 240 10.46 -1.00 4.83
C HIS A 240 11.64 -1.41 3.96
N GLY A 241 12.67 -2.01 4.58
CA GLY A 241 13.82 -2.53 3.84
C GLY A 241 14.69 -1.47 3.15
N VAL A 242 14.58 -0.20 3.56
CA VAL A 242 15.45 0.89 3.11
C VAL A 242 16.78 0.81 3.87
N ASP A 243 17.90 0.91 3.14
CA ASP A 243 19.22 0.88 3.76
C ASP A 243 19.45 2.08 4.70
N ALA A 244 20.38 1.93 5.64
CA ALA A 244 20.62 2.93 6.68
C ALA A 244 21.07 4.30 6.12
N ALA A 245 21.80 4.32 5.00
CA ALA A 245 22.29 5.57 4.42
C ALA A 245 21.14 6.34 3.75
N LEU A 246 20.28 5.64 3.00
CA LEU A 246 19.09 6.24 2.42
C LEU A 246 18.10 6.64 3.52
N ALA A 247 17.84 5.80 4.52
CA ALA A 247 16.95 6.12 5.64
C ALA A 247 17.36 7.41 6.35
N LYS A 248 18.65 7.57 6.68
CA LYS A 248 19.20 8.81 7.26
C LYS A 248 18.92 10.03 6.37
N ARG A 249 19.17 9.92 5.06
CA ARG A 249 18.92 11.02 4.12
C ARG A 249 17.43 11.39 4.05
N LEU A 250 16.53 10.41 4.19
CA LEU A 250 15.09 10.65 4.21
C LEU A 250 14.64 11.31 5.51
N GLU A 251 15.22 10.95 6.65
CA GLU A 251 14.99 11.62 7.94
C GLU A 251 15.45 13.08 7.90
N GLU A 252 16.64 13.35 7.34
CA GLU A 252 17.15 14.71 7.14
C GLU A 252 16.23 15.55 6.24
N ALA A 253 15.74 14.98 5.13
CA ALA A 253 14.80 15.66 4.24
C ALA A 253 13.41 15.89 4.89
N ALA A 254 12.97 14.97 5.74
CA ALA A 254 11.72 15.05 6.47
C ALA A 254 11.74 16.10 7.59
N ALA A 255 12.91 16.37 8.18
CA ALA A 255 13.06 17.27 9.32
C ALA A 255 12.53 18.69 9.05
N ALA A 256 12.62 19.17 7.80
CA ALA A 256 12.14 20.50 7.41
C ALA A 256 10.64 20.73 7.65
N SER A 257 9.83 19.67 7.72
CA SER A 257 8.40 19.76 8.04
C SER A 257 8.01 18.92 9.26
N VAL A 258 8.99 18.43 10.03
CA VAL A 258 8.78 17.63 11.25
C VAL A 258 7.85 16.42 11.03
N LYS A 259 7.86 15.84 9.82
CA LYS A 259 6.99 14.70 9.47
C LYS A 259 7.48 13.42 10.15
N ARG A 260 6.55 12.52 10.48
CA ARG A 260 6.86 11.25 11.17
C ARG A 260 7.59 10.31 10.21
N VAL A 261 8.79 9.85 10.56
CA VAL A 261 9.54 8.86 9.77
C VAL A 261 9.74 7.60 10.59
N ARG A 262 9.45 6.44 10.00
CA ARG A 262 9.71 5.14 10.61
C ARG A 262 10.39 4.23 9.61
N SER A 263 11.62 3.82 9.92
CA SER A 263 12.31 2.74 9.22
C SER A 263 12.06 1.40 9.92
N ARG A 264 11.81 0.36 9.14
CA ARG A 264 11.45 -0.97 9.61
C ARG A 264 12.21 -2.05 8.83
N ALA A 265 12.65 -3.05 9.56
CA ALA A 265 13.25 -4.26 9.02
C ALA A 265 12.57 -5.47 9.70
N LEU A 266 11.39 -5.81 9.23
CA LEU A 266 10.68 -7.02 9.67
C LEU A 266 11.17 -8.21 8.86
N GLY A 267 11.45 -9.32 9.55
CA GLY A 267 11.70 -10.60 8.93
C GLY A 267 10.44 -11.17 8.26
N GLU A 268 10.64 -12.05 7.28
CA GLU A 268 9.53 -12.65 6.52
C GLU A 268 8.51 -13.35 7.42
N ALA A 269 8.98 -14.12 8.43
CA ALA A 269 8.12 -14.81 9.38
C ALA A 269 7.23 -13.86 10.19
N GLU A 270 7.70 -12.65 10.51
CA GLU A 270 6.92 -11.65 11.27
C GLU A 270 5.72 -11.14 10.46
N TRP A 271 5.82 -11.13 9.12
CA TRP A 271 4.68 -10.79 8.27
C TRP A 271 3.59 -11.86 8.26
N PHE A 272 3.96 -13.12 8.47
CA PHE A 272 3.03 -14.25 8.57
C PHE A 272 2.51 -14.49 10.00
N ASP A 273 3.06 -13.82 11.02
CA ASP A 273 2.47 -13.82 12.36
C ASP A 273 1.27 -12.87 12.40
N ASP A 274 0.07 -13.41 12.22
CA ASP A 274 -1.14 -12.61 12.20
C ASP A 274 -1.37 -11.83 13.49
N ARG A 275 -0.95 -12.33 14.66
CA ARG A 275 -1.13 -11.59 15.92
C ARG A 275 -0.33 -10.30 15.91
N ALA A 276 0.90 -10.36 15.40
CA ALA A 276 1.77 -9.20 15.28
C ALA A 276 1.37 -8.28 14.10
N ALA A 277 1.07 -8.86 12.94
CA ALA A 277 0.88 -8.14 11.68
C ALA A 277 -0.55 -7.62 11.44
N THR A 278 -1.55 -8.13 12.16
CA THR A 278 -2.94 -7.61 12.15
C THR A 278 -3.29 -6.80 13.39
N SER A 279 -2.33 -6.56 14.30
CA SER A 279 -2.54 -5.76 15.51
C SER A 279 -3.04 -4.34 15.17
N PRO A 280 -4.03 -3.80 15.89
CA PRO A 280 -4.50 -2.43 15.68
C PRO A 280 -3.40 -1.39 15.98
N ARG A 281 -2.31 -1.80 16.64
CA ARG A 281 -1.11 -0.98 16.83
C ARG A 281 -0.42 -0.61 15.51
N TRP A 282 -0.72 -1.29 14.41
CA TRP A 282 -0.31 -0.84 13.07
C TRP A 282 -1.09 0.38 12.60
N ILE A 283 -2.39 0.46 12.91
CA ILE A 283 -3.24 1.62 12.61
C ILE A 283 -2.85 2.82 13.49
N GLU A 284 -2.59 2.59 14.78
CA GLU A 284 -2.19 3.63 15.75
C GLU A 284 -1.00 4.48 15.25
N ARG A 285 -0.09 3.87 14.50
CA ARG A 285 1.11 4.55 13.94
C ARG A 285 0.77 5.62 12.91
N PHE A 286 -0.45 5.62 12.39
CA PHE A 286 -0.91 6.50 11.32
C PHE A 286 -2.12 7.34 11.73
N VAL A 287 -2.32 7.53 13.03
CA VAL A 287 -3.27 8.50 13.57
C VAL A 287 -2.54 9.52 14.46
N GLU A 288 -3.13 10.70 14.58
CA GLU A 288 -2.86 11.67 15.64
C GLU A 288 -4.01 11.65 16.65
N LEU A 289 -3.68 11.93 17.91
CA LEU A 289 -4.66 12.00 18.98
C LEU A 289 -5.09 13.45 19.18
N LYS A 290 -6.38 13.73 18.94
CA LYS A 290 -6.97 15.03 19.16
C LYS A 290 -7.84 15.02 20.39
N THR A 291 -7.47 15.86 21.36
CA THR A 291 -8.26 16.08 22.57
C THR A 291 -9.22 17.23 22.36
N ILE A 292 -10.51 16.96 22.48
CA ILE A 292 -11.59 17.95 22.35
C ILE A 292 -12.11 18.25 23.75
N TRP A 293 -12.23 19.54 24.05
CA TRP A 293 -12.82 20.06 25.29
C TRP A 293 -14.17 20.67 24.94
N HIS A 294 -15.25 19.96 25.24
CA HIS A 294 -16.60 20.48 25.04
C HIS A 294 -17.12 21.05 26.35
N PRO A 295 -17.55 22.33 26.41
CA PRO A 295 -18.17 22.87 27.62
C PRO A 295 -19.35 21.99 28.03
N ALA A 296 -19.34 21.53 29.27
CA ALA A 296 -20.53 20.96 29.90
C ALA A 296 -21.28 22.14 30.52
N GLY A 297 -22.57 22.27 30.20
CA GLY A 297 -23.43 23.20 30.94
C GLY A 297 -23.47 22.82 32.43
N PRO A 298 -23.96 23.74 33.30
CA PRO A 298 -24.30 23.37 34.67
C PRO A 298 -25.31 22.21 34.73
#